data_AF-A0A9E4GBK7-F1
#
_entry.id   AF-A0A9E4GBK7-F1
#
_cell.length_a   1.000
_cell.length_b   1.000
_cell.length_c   1.000
_cell.angle_alpha   90.00
_cell.angle_beta   90.00
_cell.angle_gamma   90.00
#
_symmetry.space_group_name_H-M   'P 1'
#
loop_
_entity.id
_entity.type
_entity.pdbx_description
1 polymer ?
#
loop_
_entity_poly.entity_id
_entity_poly.type
_entity_poly.pdbx_seq_one_letter_code
_entity_poly.pdbx_strand_id
1 'polypeptide(L)'
;MTFEAAVRAAPSPVNGAYRPGKQALEKRHRKHVTCVDSLRLTGSLDLDGALAREPRYAKQPRWDYGLGYKPSRGKEQAVWVEVHSATTGEVSAVLGKLQWLRDWLSAEAGWLKRLTDHAGEDIRFVWIASAGDRISRNSPQFRRLSQSGLRLKERLALP
;
A
#
# COMPACT_ATOMS: atom_id res chain seq x y z
N MET A 1 13.91 11.15 -8.34
CA MET A 1 12.48 11.30 -8.02
C MET A 1 12.27 10.82 -6.60
N THR A 2 11.64 11.63 -5.74
CA THR A 2 11.29 11.24 -4.37
C THR A 2 9.84 10.74 -4.30
N PHE A 3 9.44 10.11 -3.18
CA PHE A 3 8.03 9.73 -2.99
C PHE A 3 7.11 10.95 -3.00
N GLU A 4 7.47 12.03 -2.31
CA GLU A 4 6.70 13.27 -2.30
C GLU A 4 6.48 13.82 -3.72
N ALA A 5 7.55 13.92 -4.51
CA ALA A 5 7.46 14.43 -5.87
C ALA A 5 6.61 13.51 -6.76
N ALA A 6 6.69 12.19 -6.57
CA ALA A 6 5.86 11.23 -7.27
C ALA A 6 4.38 11.35 -6.91
N VAL A 7 4.03 11.58 -5.63
CA VAL A 7 2.65 11.85 -5.21
C VAL A 7 2.15 13.15 -5.83
N ARG A 8 2.92 14.24 -5.75
CA ARG A 8 2.56 15.56 -6.32
C ARG A 8 2.40 15.54 -7.84
N ALA A 9 3.07 14.62 -8.53
CA ALA A 9 2.95 14.43 -9.98
C ALA A 9 1.78 13.53 -10.38
N ALA A 10 1.12 12.85 -9.44
CA ALA A 10 -0.07 12.05 -9.72
C ALA A 10 -1.29 12.95 -10.05
N PRO A 11 -2.37 12.42 -10.63
CA PRO A 11 -3.57 13.20 -10.92
C PRO A 11 -4.26 13.72 -9.65
N SER A 12 -5.01 14.82 -9.79
CA SER A 12 -5.94 15.26 -8.75
C SER A 12 -6.95 14.14 -8.43
N PRO A 13 -7.32 13.92 -7.16
CA PRO A 13 -6.90 14.67 -5.96
C PRO A 13 -5.63 14.14 -5.27
N VAL A 14 -4.98 13.11 -5.80
CA VAL A 14 -3.84 12.43 -5.16
C VAL A 14 -2.63 13.36 -5.00
N ASN A 15 -2.41 14.29 -5.93
CA ASN A 15 -1.33 15.28 -5.85
C ASN A 15 -1.32 16.16 -4.59
N GLY A 16 -2.46 16.32 -3.91
CA GLY A 16 -2.58 17.07 -2.66
C GLY A 16 -2.53 16.20 -1.39
N ALA A 17 -2.45 14.88 -1.52
CA ALA A 17 -2.68 13.95 -0.41
C ALA A 17 -1.41 13.47 0.31
N TYR A 18 -0.23 13.94 -0.10
CA TYR A 18 1.03 13.64 0.57
C TYR A 18 1.05 14.15 2.01
N ARG A 19 1.56 13.33 2.93
CA ARG A 19 1.91 13.74 4.30
C ARG A 19 3.28 13.19 4.70
N PRO A 20 4.09 13.94 5.48
CA PRO A 20 5.40 13.47 5.93
C PRO A 20 5.28 12.29 6.91
N GLY A 21 6.24 11.38 6.87
CA GLY A 21 6.23 10.15 7.68
C GLY A 21 4.93 9.36 7.53
N LYS A 22 4.35 8.88 8.64
CA LYS A 22 3.08 8.10 8.65
C LYS A 22 1.82 8.94 8.85
N GLN A 23 1.87 10.24 8.60
CA GLN A 23 0.79 11.15 9.00
C GLN A 23 -0.50 11.01 8.18
N ALA A 24 -0.45 10.44 6.96
CA ALA A 24 -1.65 10.16 6.17
C ALA A 24 -2.42 8.94 6.69
N LEU A 25 -1.76 8.01 7.37
CA LEU A 25 -2.43 6.81 7.91
C LEU A 25 -3.39 7.20 9.03
N GLU A 26 -4.54 6.54 9.06
CA GLU A 26 -5.44 6.62 10.20
C GLU A 26 -4.74 6.21 11.49
N LYS A 27 -5.09 6.88 12.61
CA LYS A 27 -4.44 6.68 13.91
C LYS A 27 -4.42 5.20 14.34
N ARG A 28 -5.52 4.48 14.10
CA ARG A 28 -5.64 3.05 14.41
C ARG A 28 -4.74 2.15 13.56
N HIS A 29 -4.42 2.54 12.33
CA HIS A 29 -3.59 1.77 11.41
C HIS A 29 -2.09 2.03 11.58
N ARG A 30 -1.70 3.23 12.06
CA ARG A 30 -0.29 3.63 12.24
C ARG A 30 0.56 2.67 13.07
N LYS A 31 -0.03 1.96 14.04
CA LYS A 31 0.67 1.00 14.91
C LYS A 31 1.07 -0.30 14.18
N HIS A 32 0.45 -0.58 13.03
CA HIS A 32 0.75 -1.77 12.23
C HIS A 32 1.91 -1.56 11.27
N VAL A 33 2.41 -0.33 11.14
CA VAL A 33 3.59 0.00 10.33
C VAL A 33 4.70 0.48 11.24
N THR A 34 5.78 -0.28 11.32
CA THR A 34 6.99 0.06 12.07
C THR A 34 8.16 0.24 11.11
N CYS A 35 9.14 1.06 11.51
CA CYS A 35 10.38 1.27 10.78
C CYS A 35 11.48 1.40 11.81
N VAL A 36 12.56 0.64 11.67
CA VAL A 36 13.68 0.63 12.63
C VAL A 36 14.25 2.04 12.77
N ASP A 37 14.46 2.71 11.63
CA ASP A 37 14.84 4.10 11.55
C ASP A 37 13.69 4.92 10.98
N SER A 38 12.96 5.64 11.84
CA SER A 38 11.77 6.39 11.46
C SER A 38 12.04 7.49 10.42
N LEU A 39 13.29 7.97 10.29
CA LEU A 39 13.68 8.98 9.30
C LEU A 39 13.68 8.43 7.86
N ARG A 40 13.68 7.09 7.71
CA ARG A 40 13.60 6.41 6.42
C ARG A 40 12.18 6.33 5.88
N LEU A 41 11.17 6.54 6.72
CA LEU A 41 9.80 6.75 6.27
C LEU A 41 9.66 8.20 5.80
N THR A 42 9.86 8.42 4.51
CA THR A 42 9.91 9.75 3.92
C THR A 42 8.52 10.38 3.84
N GLY A 43 7.47 9.58 3.64
CA GLY A 43 6.11 10.07 3.57
C GLY A 43 5.04 8.99 3.48
N SER A 44 3.79 9.42 3.43
CA SER A 44 2.61 8.58 3.31
C SER A 44 1.52 9.24 2.47
N LEU A 45 0.63 8.40 1.96
CA LEU A 45 -0.53 8.73 1.14
C LEU A 45 -1.71 7.88 1.62
N ASP A 46 -2.85 8.51 1.89
CA ASP A 46 -4.16 7.87 2.04
C ASP A 46 -4.85 7.89 0.68
N LEU A 47 -4.68 6.81 -0.08
CA LEU A 47 -5.14 6.70 -1.46
C LEU A 47 -6.65 6.50 -1.51
N ASP A 48 -7.20 5.63 -0.65
CA ASP A 48 -8.65 5.44 -0.55
C ASP A 48 -9.33 6.76 -0.16
N GLY A 49 -8.87 7.41 0.92
CA GLY A 49 -9.43 8.67 1.38
C GLY A 49 -9.32 9.80 0.35
N ALA A 50 -8.20 9.89 -0.38
CA ALA A 50 -8.04 10.87 -1.45
C ALA A 50 -9.05 10.65 -2.59
N LEU A 51 -9.21 9.41 -3.05
CA LEU A 51 -10.03 9.08 -4.20
C LEU A 51 -11.51 8.87 -3.88
N ALA A 52 -11.87 8.67 -2.61
CA ALA A 52 -13.24 8.36 -2.19
C ALA A 52 -14.28 9.43 -2.56
N ARG A 53 -13.84 10.69 -2.69
CA ARG A 53 -14.72 11.81 -3.03
C ARG A 53 -14.92 12.00 -4.52
N GLU A 54 -14.12 11.34 -5.36
CA GLU A 54 -14.25 11.47 -6.80
C GLU A 54 -15.24 10.48 -7.39
N PRO A 55 -16.29 10.97 -8.11
CA PRO A 55 -17.33 10.11 -8.65
C PRO A 55 -16.82 8.94 -9.49
N ARG A 56 -15.75 9.15 -10.27
CA ARG A 56 -15.13 8.10 -11.12
C ARG A 56 -14.58 6.91 -10.33
N TYR A 57 -14.23 7.11 -9.06
CA TYR A 57 -13.67 6.09 -8.19
C TYR A 57 -14.63 5.61 -7.10
N ALA A 58 -15.83 6.18 -7.00
CA ALA A 58 -16.77 5.93 -5.89
C ALA A 58 -17.07 4.44 -5.65
N LYS A 59 -17.13 3.63 -6.71
CA LYS A 59 -17.44 2.18 -6.67
C LYS A 59 -16.25 1.27 -6.99
N GLN A 60 -15.04 1.83 -7.09
CA GLN A 60 -13.85 1.05 -7.41
C GLN A 60 -13.29 0.36 -6.15
N PRO A 61 -12.63 -0.80 -6.27
CA PRO A 61 -12.00 -1.48 -5.16
C PRO A 61 -10.67 -0.78 -4.82
N ARG A 62 -10.77 0.41 -4.23
CA ARG A 62 -9.62 1.26 -3.95
C ARG A 62 -8.72 0.63 -2.87
N TRP A 63 -7.43 0.91 -3.00
CA TRP A 63 -6.40 0.51 -2.07
C TRP A 63 -6.20 1.58 -1.00
N ASP A 64 -5.88 1.17 0.24
CA ASP A 64 -5.84 2.11 1.36
C ASP A 64 -4.65 3.08 1.31
N TYR A 65 -3.41 2.59 1.48
CA TYR A 65 -2.25 3.45 1.74
C TYR A 65 -1.05 3.20 0.83
N GLY A 66 -0.32 4.29 0.57
CA GLY A 66 1.05 4.28 0.05
C GLY A 66 2.04 4.88 1.04
N LEU A 67 3.27 4.36 1.07
CA LEU A 67 4.37 4.79 1.94
C LEU A 67 5.63 5.03 1.12
N GLY A 68 6.29 6.15 1.37
CA GLY A 68 7.65 6.40 0.92
C GLY A 68 8.64 5.79 1.91
N TYR A 69 9.52 4.93 1.41
CA TYR A 69 10.58 4.31 2.20
C TYR A 69 11.93 4.44 1.51
N LYS A 70 12.92 5.03 2.19
CA LYS A 70 14.28 5.17 1.69
C LYS A 70 15.24 4.27 2.48
N PRO A 71 15.62 3.09 1.95
CA PRO A 71 16.58 2.22 2.62
C PRO A 71 17.94 2.89 2.75
N SER A 72 18.78 2.40 3.68
CA SER A 72 20.16 2.91 3.89
C SER A 72 21.04 2.80 2.64
N ARG A 73 20.77 1.80 1.80
CA ARG A 73 21.39 1.60 0.50
C ARG A 73 20.30 1.39 -0.54
N GLY A 74 20.43 2.05 -1.67
CA GLY A 74 19.50 1.92 -2.80
C GLY A 74 18.62 3.16 -3.00
N LYS A 75 17.62 2.99 -3.86
CA LYS A 75 16.68 4.05 -4.23
C LYS A 75 15.51 4.06 -3.26
N GLU A 76 14.89 5.22 -3.11
CA GLU A 76 13.59 5.35 -2.44
C GLU A 76 12.53 4.49 -3.15
N GLN A 77 11.60 3.97 -2.36
CA GLN A 77 10.63 2.97 -2.76
C GLN A 77 9.22 3.42 -2.36
N ALA A 78 8.24 3.01 -3.15
CA ALA A 78 6.83 3.10 -2.77
C ALA A 78 6.37 1.72 -2.28
N VAL A 79 5.85 1.68 -1.05
CA VAL A 79 5.31 0.49 -0.39
C VAL A 79 3.81 0.68 -0.20
N TRP A 80 3.03 -0.33 -0.54
CA TRP A 80 1.56 -0.26 -0.53
C TRP A 80 0.97 -1.14 0.56
N VAL A 81 0.08 -0.57 1.36
CA VAL A 81 -0.50 -1.23 2.53
C VAL A 81 -2.02 -1.18 2.46
N GLU A 82 -2.64 -2.36 2.52
CA GLU A 82 -4.08 -2.55 2.69
C GLU A 82 -4.34 -3.05 4.12
N VAL A 83 -5.30 -2.48 4.82
CA VAL A 83 -5.70 -2.90 6.17
C VAL A 83 -7.12 -3.42 6.13
N HIS A 84 -7.26 -4.75 6.11
CA HIS A 84 -8.56 -5.41 5.87
C HIS A 84 -8.66 -6.68 6.72
N SER A 85 -9.87 -7.13 7.05
CA SER A 85 -10.12 -8.41 7.76
C SER A 85 -9.60 -9.60 6.96
N ALA A 86 -8.74 -10.44 7.53
CA ALA A 86 -8.10 -11.55 6.82
C ALA A 86 -8.85 -12.89 6.99
N THR A 87 -10.08 -12.94 6.49
CA THR A 87 -10.83 -14.21 6.35
C THR A 87 -10.65 -14.78 4.93
N THR A 88 -10.98 -16.05 4.74
CA THR A 88 -10.91 -16.70 3.41
C THR A 88 -11.84 -16.06 2.38
N GLY A 89 -12.97 -15.48 2.80
CA GLY A 89 -13.92 -14.77 1.93
C GLY A 89 -13.34 -13.48 1.34
N GLU A 90 -12.45 -12.80 2.06
CA GLU A 90 -11.89 -11.51 1.66
C GLU A 90 -10.75 -11.61 0.64
N VAL A 91 -10.20 -12.82 0.39
CA VAL A 91 -9.08 -13.00 -0.54
C VAL A 91 -9.40 -12.47 -1.93
N SER A 92 -10.58 -12.77 -2.46
CA SER A 92 -10.97 -12.29 -3.78
C SER A 92 -11.13 -10.77 -3.81
N ALA A 93 -11.67 -10.17 -2.74
CA ALA A 93 -11.84 -8.73 -2.64
C ALA A 93 -10.50 -8.00 -2.62
N VAL A 94 -9.56 -8.42 -1.77
CA VAL A 94 -8.23 -7.79 -1.66
C VAL A 94 -7.39 -8.01 -2.93
N LEU A 95 -7.52 -9.16 -3.59
CA LEU A 95 -6.88 -9.37 -4.90
C LEU A 95 -7.46 -8.44 -5.97
N GLY A 96 -8.78 -8.19 -5.93
CA GLY A 96 -9.42 -7.19 -6.79
C GLY A 96 -8.87 -5.78 -6.54
N LYS A 97 -8.70 -5.39 -5.27
CA LYS A 97 -8.06 -4.12 -4.91
C LYS A 97 -6.62 -4.02 -5.41
N LEU A 98 -5.85 -5.10 -5.29
CA LEU A 98 -4.46 -5.14 -5.75
C LEU A 98 -4.37 -4.96 -7.26
N GLN A 99 -5.24 -5.63 -8.00
CA GLN A 99 -5.30 -5.48 -9.45
C GLN A 99 -5.64 -4.05 -9.83
N TRP A 100 -6.68 -3.46 -9.22
CA TRP A 100 -7.05 -2.06 -9.42
C TRP A 100 -5.89 -1.10 -9.13
N LEU A 101 -5.14 -1.30 -8.04
CA LEU A 101 -3.98 -0.48 -7.70
C LEU A 101 -2.91 -0.54 -8.81
N ARG A 102 -2.61 -1.74 -9.32
CA ARG A 102 -1.61 -1.93 -10.38
C ARG A 102 -2.00 -1.22 -11.67
N ASP A 103 -3.28 -1.33 -12.03
CA ASP A 103 -3.82 -0.70 -13.23
C ASP A 103 -3.79 0.82 -13.08
N TRP A 104 -4.23 1.34 -11.93
CA TRP A 104 -4.19 2.76 -11.62
C TRP A 104 -2.76 3.32 -11.63
N LEU A 105 -1.79 2.62 -11.01
CA LEU A 105 -0.39 3.03 -11.03
C LEU A 105 0.19 3.09 -12.45
N SER A 106 -0.21 2.13 -13.29
CA SER A 106 0.30 2.04 -14.66
C SER A 106 -0.33 3.09 -15.59
N ALA A 107 -1.63 3.35 -15.43
CA ALA A 107 -2.37 4.27 -16.28
C ALA A 107 -2.22 5.74 -15.84
N GLU A 108 -2.21 6.01 -14.54
CA GLU A 108 -2.37 7.36 -14.00
C GLU A 108 -1.16 7.86 -13.20
N ALA A 109 -0.38 6.97 -12.57
CA ALA A 109 0.65 7.36 -11.62
C ALA A 109 2.01 6.70 -11.90
N GLY A 110 2.52 6.85 -13.12
CA GLY A 110 3.75 6.21 -13.58
C GLY A 110 5.00 6.46 -12.73
N TRP A 111 5.11 7.61 -12.07
CA TRP A 111 6.22 7.89 -11.13
C TRP A 111 6.12 7.08 -9.84
N LEU A 112 4.92 6.93 -9.28
CA LEU A 112 4.67 6.04 -8.14
C LEU A 112 4.89 4.58 -8.54
N LYS A 113 4.49 4.19 -9.76
CA LYS A 113 4.79 2.85 -10.30
C LYS A 113 6.29 2.58 -10.32
N ARG A 114 7.11 3.50 -10.84
CA ARG A 114 8.59 3.35 -10.88
C ARG A 114 9.20 3.18 -9.49
N LEU A 115 8.73 3.92 -8.48
CA LEU A 115 9.15 3.75 -7.10
C LEU A 115 8.68 2.41 -6.51
N THR A 116 7.50 1.93 -6.92
CA THR A 116 6.97 0.62 -6.52
C THR A 116 7.83 -0.53 -7.06
N ASP A 117 8.33 -0.38 -8.29
CA ASP A 117 9.20 -1.37 -8.94
C ASP A 117 10.56 -1.50 -8.22
N HIS A 118 10.99 -0.49 -7.46
CA HIS A 118 12.20 -0.55 -6.62
C HIS A 118 12.00 -1.32 -5.31
N ALA A 119 10.75 -1.49 -4.85
CA ALA A 119 10.46 -2.21 -3.62
C ALA A 119 10.63 -3.71 -3.82
N GLY A 120 11.26 -4.38 -2.84
CA GLY A 120 11.33 -5.84 -2.80
C GLY A 120 9.94 -6.45 -2.59
N GLU A 121 9.72 -7.66 -3.11
CA GLU A 121 8.40 -8.32 -3.07
C GLU A 121 7.81 -8.43 -1.67
N ASP A 122 8.66 -8.57 -0.65
CA ASP A 122 8.20 -8.78 0.72
C ASP A 122 7.55 -7.54 1.35
N ILE A 123 7.79 -6.35 0.81
CA ILE A 123 7.24 -5.09 1.32
C ILE A 123 6.45 -4.33 0.26
N ARG A 124 6.55 -4.69 -1.02
CA ARG A 124 5.94 -3.94 -2.13
C ARG A 124 4.42 -3.79 -1.98
N PHE A 125 3.73 -4.92 -1.79
CA PHE A 125 2.28 -4.97 -1.59
C PHE A 125 2.01 -5.80 -0.34
N VAL A 126 1.41 -5.17 0.66
CA VAL A 126 1.21 -5.78 1.98
C VAL A 126 -0.25 -5.66 2.36
N TRP A 127 -0.83 -6.77 2.76
CA TRP A 127 -2.13 -6.82 3.41
C TRP A 127 -1.92 -7.07 4.90
N ILE A 128 -2.35 -6.12 5.72
CA ILE A 128 -2.34 -6.18 7.17
C ILE A 128 -3.69 -6.67 7.68
N ALA A 129 -3.70 -7.82 8.36
CA ALA A 129 -4.89 -8.37 8.99
C ALA A 129 -5.32 -7.52 10.20
N SER A 130 -6.48 -6.87 10.14
CA SER A 130 -6.95 -5.96 11.20
C SER A 130 -7.70 -6.64 12.35
N ALA A 131 -8.26 -7.83 12.13
CA ALA A 131 -9.18 -8.51 13.05
C ALA A 131 -8.61 -9.75 13.77
N GLY A 132 -7.32 -10.07 13.60
CA GLY A 132 -6.71 -11.27 14.20
C GLY A 132 -7.10 -12.59 13.53
N ASP A 133 -8.06 -12.58 12.60
CA ASP A 133 -8.38 -13.72 11.74
C ASP A 133 -7.19 -14.09 10.86
N ARG A 134 -6.96 -15.39 10.69
CA ARG A 134 -5.81 -15.91 9.94
C ARG A 134 -6.26 -16.89 8.87
N ILE A 135 -5.96 -16.54 7.63
CA ILE A 135 -5.96 -17.50 6.53
C ILE A 135 -4.84 -18.51 6.81
N SER A 136 -5.19 -19.79 6.88
CA SER A 136 -4.21 -20.87 7.06
C SER A 136 -3.16 -20.85 5.94
N ARG A 137 -1.88 -20.95 6.31
CA ARG A 137 -0.75 -20.98 5.35
C ARG A 137 -0.83 -22.15 4.36
N ASN A 138 -1.51 -23.22 4.75
CA ASN A 138 -1.68 -24.42 3.92
C ASN A 138 -2.90 -24.35 3.01
N SER A 139 -3.69 -23.27 3.09
CA SER A 139 -4.91 -23.11 2.29
C SER A 139 -4.59 -22.74 0.84
N PRO A 140 -5.42 -23.16 -0.13
CA PRO A 140 -5.35 -22.68 -1.52
C PRO A 140 -5.41 -21.15 -1.62
N GLN A 141 -6.19 -20.51 -0.74
CA GLN A 141 -6.33 -19.05 -0.65
C GLN A 141 -4.99 -18.38 -0.32
N PHE A 142 -4.25 -18.89 0.67
CA PHE A 142 -2.92 -18.36 1.00
C PHE A 142 -1.93 -18.52 -0.17
N ARG A 143 -1.96 -19.68 -0.84
CA ARG A 143 -1.11 -19.91 -2.03
C ARG A 143 -1.41 -18.90 -3.13
N ARG A 144 -2.69 -18.62 -3.40
CA ARG A 144 -3.13 -17.62 -4.38
C ARG A 144 -2.64 -16.22 -4.03
N LEU A 145 -2.69 -15.84 -2.75
CA LEU A 145 -2.13 -14.57 -2.27
C LEU A 145 -0.63 -14.48 -2.55
N SER A 146 0.14 -15.51 -2.16
CA SER A 146 1.60 -15.52 -2.38
C SER A 146 1.97 -15.41 -3.86
N GLN A 147 1.27 -16.15 -4.73
CA GLN A 147 1.49 -16.11 -6.19
C GLN A 147 1.15 -14.76 -6.81
N SER A 148 0.24 -13.99 -6.22
CA SER A 148 -0.08 -12.64 -6.68
C SER A 148 1.00 -11.60 -6.37
N GLY A 149 1.99 -11.95 -5.54
CA GLY A 149 2.97 -11.00 -5.01
C GLY A 149 2.47 -10.17 -3.82
N LEU A 150 1.29 -10.50 -3.28
CA LEU A 150 0.76 -9.89 -2.06
C LEU A 150 1.26 -10.63 -0.82
N ARG A 151 1.69 -9.88 0.21
CA ARG A 151 2.14 -10.45 1.48
C ARG A 151 1.11 -10.18 2.58
N LEU A 152 0.51 -11.25 3.11
CA LEU A 152 -0.32 -11.19 4.31
C LEU A 152 0.57 -11.10 5.56
N LYS A 153 0.38 -10.06 6.38
CA LYS A 153 1.13 -9.80 7.61
C LYS A 153 0.22 -9.33 8.74
N GLU A 154 0.68 -9.48 9.99
CA GLU A 154 0.03 -8.82 11.14
C GLU A 154 0.45 -7.36 11.27
N ARG A 155 1.71 -7.08 10.88
CA ARG A 155 2.35 -5.77 10.87
C ARG A 155 3.39 -5.72 9.75
N LEU A 156 3.58 -4.54 9.18
CA LEU A 156 4.70 -4.24 8.29
C LEU A 156 5.85 -3.66 9.13
N ALA A 157 6.98 -4.37 9.16
CA ALA A 157 8.24 -3.85 9.69
C ALA A 157 9.17 -3.51 8.53
N LEU A 158 9.53 -2.23 8.41
CA LEU A 158 10.50 -1.72 7.46
C LEU A 158 11.91 -1.70 8.11
N PRO A 159 12.96 -2.13 7.38
CA PRO A 159 14.34 -2.16 7.90
C PRO A 159 14.99 -0.81 8.18
#